data_AF-A0A397DKS9-F1
#
_entry.id   AF-A0A397DKS9-F1
#
_cell.length_a   1.000
_cell.length_b   1.000
_cell.length_c   1.000
_cell.angle_alpha   90.00
_cell.angle_beta   90.00
_cell.angle_gamma   90.00
#
_symmetry.space_group_name_H-M   'P 1'
#
loop_
_entity.id
_entity.type
_entity.pdbx_description
1 polymer ?
#
loop_
_entity_poly.entity_id
_entity_poly.type
_entity_poly.pdbx_seq_one_letter_code
_entity_poly.pdbx_strand_id
1 'polypeptide(L)'
;MDLLSPRAAVAKHYAGLASTTDIYLAYPRRLVLTELKHAVENLRTMTTQDAMWIGTQYCWVDLTQRFEVAHTQNRQDRCENLHKANGAVYMETVLRNIAWSDLRGYYGQSDGIFGMVVLDWLLQVDFQVVCTTGDLAIGQPVRFVLLIAIVLKTRLKSVFLYAGAKYMLTTAEWISDDMYFMDRISAAMNGILTVRRGSVMYGLDTKLWCTLQVDLADTMPHIRAAEFALPLHLSNEY
;
A
#
# COMPACT_ATOMS: atom_id res chain seq x y z
N MET A 1 -22.27 11.19 -10.45
CA MET A 1 -22.39 10.32 -9.26
C MET A 1 -22.64 11.22 -8.07
N ASP A 2 -23.83 11.20 -7.48
CA ASP A 2 -24.19 12.06 -6.34
C ASP A 2 -23.82 11.34 -5.04
N LEU A 3 -22.77 11.84 -4.39
CA LEU A 3 -22.20 11.26 -3.17
C LEU A 3 -23.06 11.51 -1.92
N LEU A 4 -24.05 12.41 -2.00
CA LEU A 4 -24.94 12.75 -0.88
C LEU A 4 -26.29 12.04 -0.99
N SER A 5 -26.49 11.21 -2.00
CA SER A 5 -27.70 10.41 -2.15
C SER A 5 -27.87 9.46 -0.95
N PRO A 6 -29.09 9.30 -0.39
CA PRO A 6 -29.39 8.29 0.64
C PRO A 6 -29.08 6.85 0.22
N ARG A 7 -28.85 6.61 -1.09
CA ARG A 7 -28.41 5.32 -1.65
C ARG A 7 -26.89 5.19 -1.77
N ALA A 8 -26.16 6.31 -1.69
CA ALA A 8 -24.70 6.37 -1.72
C ALA A 8 -24.09 6.37 -0.31
N ALA A 9 -24.90 6.63 0.73
CA ALA A 9 -24.49 6.63 2.12
C ALA A 9 -25.19 5.52 2.91
N VAL A 10 -24.41 4.70 3.62
CA VAL A 10 -24.92 3.77 4.62
C VAL A 10 -24.83 4.45 5.98
N ALA A 11 -25.99 4.68 6.62
CA ALA A 11 -26.03 5.26 7.97
C ALA A 11 -25.36 4.30 8.96
N LYS A 12 -24.35 4.79 9.69
CA LYS A 12 -23.57 4.00 10.65
C LYS A 12 -23.68 4.62 12.03
N HIS A 13 -24.03 3.80 13.02
CA HIS A 13 -23.97 4.18 14.43
C HIS A 13 -22.64 3.76 15.02
N TYR A 14 -21.78 4.74 15.34
CA TYR A 14 -20.44 4.53 15.91
C TYR A 14 -20.44 4.08 17.38
N ALA A 15 -21.60 3.79 17.96
CA ALA A 15 -21.74 3.30 19.33
C ALA A 15 -21.70 1.76 19.44
N GLY A 16 -21.68 1.03 18.32
CA GLY A 16 -21.63 -0.44 18.29
C GLY A 16 -20.21 -0.99 18.38
N LEU A 17 -20.05 -2.16 19.03
CA LEU A 17 -18.79 -2.91 19.15
C LEU A 17 -18.20 -3.37 17.81
N ALA A 18 -18.98 -3.34 16.72
CA ALA A 18 -18.54 -3.67 15.38
C ALA A 18 -18.40 -2.40 14.53
N SER A 19 -17.17 -2.05 14.17
CA SER A 19 -16.85 -0.92 13.30
C SER A 19 -16.89 -1.28 11.81
N THR A 20 -17.40 -2.46 11.44
CA THR A 20 -17.54 -2.90 10.06
C THR A 20 -18.89 -2.47 9.50
N THR A 21 -18.91 -1.92 8.29
CA THR A 21 -20.16 -1.65 7.57
C THR A 21 -20.63 -2.95 6.93
N ASP A 22 -21.84 -3.41 7.26
CA ASP A 22 -22.43 -4.58 6.61
C ASP A 22 -22.75 -4.26 5.15
N ILE A 23 -21.79 -4.51 4.27
CA ILE A 23 -22.03 -4.54 2.83
C ILE A 23 -22.72 -5.87 2.55
N TYR A 24 -23.98 -5.83 2.13
CA TYR A 24 -24.66 -7.03 1.63
C TYR A 24 -23.79 -7.63 0.52
N LEU A 25 -23.28 -8.86 0.73
CA LEU A 25 -22.44 -9.59 -0.23
C LEU A 25 -23.09 -9.72 -1.63
N ALA A 26 -24.43 -9.61 -1.69
CA ALA A 26 -25.19 -9.64 -2.93
C ALA A 26 -25.28 -8.28 -3.66
N TYR A 27 -25.01 -7.15 -2.99
CA TYR A 27 -25.17 -5.82 -3.59
C TYR A 27 -24.15 -5.53 -4.71
N PRO A 28 -22.84 -5.81 -4.56
CA PRO A 28 -21.89 -5.67 -5.66
C PRO A 28 -22.24 -6.59 -6.84
N ARG A 29 -22.65 -7.84 -6.55
CA ARG A 29 -23.11 -8.78 -7.58
C ARG A 29 -24.37 -8.29 -8.30
N ARG A 30 -25.33 -7.73 -7.57
CA ARG A 30 -26.57 -7.19 -8.15
C ARG A 30 -26.25 -6.01 -9.07
N LEU A 31 -25.40 -5.09 -8.64
CA LEU A 31 -24.99 -3.92 -9.43
C LEU A 31 -24.27 -4.34 -10.73
N VAL A 32 -23.38 -5.33 -10.65
CA VAL A 32 -22.70 -5.90 -11.82
C VAL A 32 -23.69 -6.61 -12.76
N LEU A 33 -24.67 -7.34 -12.21
CA LEU A 33 -25.67 -8.06 -13.00
C LEU A 33 -26.69 -7.12 -13.68
N THR A 34 -27.03 -5.99 -13.07
CA THR A 34 -27.97 -5.03 -13.64
C THR A 34 -27.35 -4.18 -14.76
N GLU A 35 -26.02 -4.02 -14.77
CA GLU A 35 -25.30 -3.10 -15.68
C GLU A 35 -24.22 -3.81 -16.51
N LEU A 36 -24.47 -5.06 -16.95
CA LEU A 36 -23.50 -5.85 -17.73
C LEU A 36 -23.05 -5.11 -19.00
N LYS A 37 -23.96 -4.38 -19.65
CA LYS A 37 -23.66 -3.58 -20.84
C LYS A 37 -22.60 -2.51 -20.53
N HIS A 38 -22.77 -1.80 -19.42
CA HIS A 38 -21.83 -0.76 -19.00
C HIS A 38 -20.46 -1.34 -18.63
N ALA A 39 -20.44 -2.53 -17.99
CA ALA A 39 -19.19 -3.21 -17.68
C ALA A 39 -18.42 -3.62 -18.96
N VAL A 40 -19.11 -4.13 -19.98
CA VAL A 40 -18.50 -4.51 -21.26
C VAL A 40 -18.00 -3.28 -22.04
N GLU A 41 -18.79 -2.21 -22.07
CA GLU A 41 -18.39 -0.95 -22.71
C GLU A 41 -17.12 -0.38 -22.05
N ASN A 42 -17.10 -0.29 -20.72
CA ASN A 42 -15.95 0.22 -19.98
C ASN A 42 -14.69 -0.65 -20.16
N LEU A 43 -14.84 -1.98 -20.20
CA LEU A 43 -13.71 -2.89 -20.46
C LEU A 43 -13.13 -2.71 -21.88
N ARG A 44 -13.96 -2.37 -22.86
CA ARG A 44 -13.53 -2.13 -24.25
C ARG A 44 -12.95 -0.74 -24.48
N THR A 45 -13.35 0.24 -23.68
CA THR A 45 -12.81 1.61 -23.73
C THR A 45 -11.72 1.86 -22.69
N MET A 46 -11.26 0.80 -22.02
CA MET A 46 -10.26 0.89 -20.96
C MET A 46 -8.91 1.33 -21.54
N THR A 47 -8.21 2.21 -20.81
CA THR A 47 -6.89 2.64 -21.23
C THR A 47 -5.85 1.53 -21.03
N THR A 48 -4.76 1.59 -21.79
CA THR A 48 -3.63 0.68 -21.64
C THR A 48 -3.07 0.66 -20.22
N GLN A 49 -3.02 1.82 -19.56
CA GLN A 49 -2.56 1.95 -18.18
C GLN A 49 -3.47 1.16 -17.24
N ASP A 50 -4.78 1.41 -17.28
CA ASP A 50 -5.75 0.82 -16.35
C ASP A 50 -5.86 -0.70 -16.50
N ALA A 51 -5.60 -1.22 -17.70
CA ALA A 51 -5.75 -2.65 -17.98
C ALA A 51 -4.83 -3.55 -17.13
N MET A 52 -3.60 -3.10 -16.87
CA MET A 52 -2.67 -3.83 -16.01
C MET A 52 -2.97 -3.64 -14.51
N TRP A 53 -3.79 -2.65 -14.15
CA TRP A 53 -4.19 -2.34 -12.78
C TRP A 53 -5.50 -3.01 -12.34
N ILE A 54 -6.14 -3.82 -13.20
CA ILE A 54 -7.28 -4.63 -12.79
C ILE A 54 -6.86 -5.52 -11.61
N GLY A 55 -7.50 -5.35 -10.47
CA GLY A 55 -7.23 -6.03 -9.20
C GLY A 55 -7.63 -7.51 -9.19
N THR A 56 -7.38 -8.23 -10.29
CA THR A 56 -7.63 -9.66 -10.39
C THR A 56 -6.38 -10.43 -9.98
N GLN A 57 -6.60 -11.43 -9.14
CA GLN A 57 -5.59 -12.42 -8.80
C GLN A 57 -5.42 -13.41 -9.97
N TYR A 58 -4.62 -13.03 -10.97
CA TYR A 58 -4.33 -13.88 -12.14
C TYR A 58 -3.69 -15.22 -11.78
N CYS A 59 -4.15 -16.27 -12.44
CA CYS A 59 -3.63 -17.62 -12.31
C CYS A 59 -2.66 -17.94 -13.47
N TRP A 60 -3.01 -17.52 -14.69
CA TRP A 60 -2.21 -17.73 -15.89
C TRP A 60 -2.08 -16.45 -16.71
N VAL A 61 -0.98 -16.36 -17.49
CA VAL A 61 -0.82 -15.29 -18.48
C VAL A 61 -1.70 -15.56 -19.69
N ASP A 62 -1.69 -16.78 -20.20
CA ASP A 62 -2.30 -17.18 -21.47
C ASP A 62 -3.42 -18.23 -21.28
N LEU A 63 -4.36 -18.26 -22.23
CA LEU A 63 -5.48 -19.20 -22.27
C LEU A 63 -5.02 -20.66 -22.44
N THR A 64 -3.81 -20.88 -22.97
CA THR A 64 -3.21 -22.22 -23.08
C THR A 64 -2.52 -22.68 -21.79
N GLN A 65 -2.57 -21.88 -20.72
CA GLN A 65 -2.05 -22.21 -19.38
C GLN A 65 -0.54 -22.51 -19.40
N ARG A 66 0.21 -21.92 -20.34
CA ARG A 66 1.65 -22.14 -20.47
C ARG A 66 2.44 -21.45 -19.37
N PHE A 67 2.00 -20.27 -18.94
CA PHE A 67 2.71 -19.46 -17.95
C PHE A 67 1.84 -19.25 -16.70
N GLU A 68 2.21 -19.92 -15.62
CA GLU A 68 1.59 -19.78 -14.31
C GLU A 68 2.14 -18.56 -13.55
N VAL A 69 1.26 -17.79 -12.93
CA VAL A 69 1.61 -16.55 -12.20
C VAL A 69 1.06 -16.50 -10.77
N ALA A 70 0.43 -17.58 -10.30
CA ALA A 70 0.01 -17.67 -8.91
C ALA A 70 1.24 -17.61 -7.98
N HIS A 71 1.17 -16.77 -6.94
CA HIS A 71 2.30 -16.56 -6.03
C HIS A 71 2.68 -17.77 -5.14
N THR A 72 1.83 -18.80 -5.06
CA THR A 72 2.06 -20.01 -4.25
C THR A 72 1.48 -21.24 -4.92
N GLN A 73 2.08 -22.42 -4.66
CA GLN A 73 1.57 -23.70 -5.16
C GLN A 73 0.13 -23.95 -4.73
N ASN A 74 -0.19 -23.73 -3.45
CA ASN A 74 -1.56 -23.89 -2.94
C ASN A 74 -2.58 -23.01 -3.69
N ARG A 75 -2.17 -21.84 -4.19
CA ARG A 75 -3.03 -20.98 -5.01
C ARG A 75 -3.14 -21.53 -6.43
N GLN A 76 -2.04 -22.01 -7.02
CA GLN A 76 -2.06 -22.65 -8.33
C GLN A 76 -2.98 -23.87 -8.33
N ASP A 77 -2.91 -24.72 -7.31
CA ASP A 77 -3.81 -25.88 -7.16
C ASP A 77 -5.28 -25.45 -7.06
N ARG A 78 -5.58 -24.34 -6.37
CA ARG A 78 -6.95 -23.79 -6.36
C ARG A 78 -7.37 -23.23 -7.73
N CYS A 79 -6.47 -22.56 -8.43
CA CYS A 79 -6.72 -22.08 -9.79
C CYS A 79 -7.13 -23.25 -10.70
N GLU A 80 -6.33 -24.33 -10.68
CA GLU A 80 -6.55 -25.55 -11.44
C GLU A 80 -7.89 -26.23 -11.10
N ASN A 81 -8.23 -26.32 -9.81
CA ASN A 81 -9.42 -27.05 -9.36
C ASN A 81 -10.72 -26.24 -9.45
N LEU A 82 -10.67 -24.91 -9.31
CA LEU A 82 -11.86 -24.07 -9.11
C LEU A 82 -12.05 -22.96 -10.14
N HIS A 83 -11.00 -22.57 -10.88
CA HIS A 83 -11.03 -21.33 -11.67
C HIS A 83 -10.67 -21.49 -13.14
N LYS A 84 -10.44 -22.71 -13.64
CA LYS A 84 -10.19 -22.96 -15.07
C LYS A 84 -11.26 -22.39 -16.01
N ALA A 85 -12.52 -22.44 -15.60
CA ALA A 85 -13.64 -21.92 -16.41
C ALA A 85 -13.81 -20.39 -16.28
N ASN A 86 -13.08 -19.72 -15.40
CA ASN A 86 -13.22 -18.29 -15.15
C ASN A 86 -12.25 -17.50 -16.03
N GLY A 87 -12.74 -16.91 -17.12
CA GLY A 87 -11.93 -16.08 -18.01
C GLY A 87 -11.18 -14.93 -17.31
N ALA A 88 -11.71 -14.40 -16.21
CA ALA A 88 -11.09 -13.27 -15.51
C ALA A 88 -9.71 -13.60 -14.90
N VAL A 89 -9.42 -14.88 -14.59
CA VAL A 89 -8.12 -15.25 -14.01
C VAL A 89 -6.99 -15.41 -15.05
N TYR A 90 -7.29 -15.14 -16.32
CA TYR A 90 -6.35 -15.18 -17.43
C TYR A 90 -6.01 -13.76 -17.89
N MET A 91 -4.75 -13.35 -17.74
CA MET A 91 -4.30 -12.01 -18.13
C MET A 91 -4.58 -11.70 -19.61
N GLU A 92 -4.40 -12.70 -20.49
CA GLU A 92 -4.66 -12.59 -21.92
C GLU A 92 -6.08 -12.08 -22.24
N THR A 93 -7.09 -12.44 -21.44
CA THR A 93 -8.47 -12.01 -21.69
C THR A 93 -8.63 -10.51 -21.56
N VAL A 94 -7.90 -9.89 -20.63
CA VAL A 94 -7.85 -8.44 -20.45
C VAL A 94 -7.06 -7.81 -21.58
N LEU A 95 -5.87 -8.34 -21.87
CA LEU A 95 -4.97 -7.80 -22.90
C LEU A 95 -5.57 -7.84 -24.32
N ARG A 96 -6.45 -8.81 -24.61
CA ARG A 96 -7.19 -8.90 -25.89
C ARG A 96 -8.19 -7.75 -26.10
N ASN A 97 -8.53 -6.99 -25.06
CA ASN A 97 -9.38 -5.80 -25.18
C ASN A 97 -8.58 -4.52 -25.45
N ILE A 98 -7.24 -4.61 -25.54
CA ILE A 98 -6.34 -3.45 -25.75
C ILE A 98 -5.70 -3.57 -27.13
N ALA A 99 -5.54 -2.44 -27.82
CA ALA A 99 -4.73 -2.41 -29.04
C ALA A 99 -3.27 -2.74 -28.72
N TRP A 100 -2.72 -3.75 -29.42
CA TRP A 100 -1.36 -4.22 -29.17
C TRP A 100 -0.28 -3.14 -29.43
N SER A 101 -0.52 -2.22 -30.37
CA SER A 101 0.33 -1.05 -30.61
C SER A 101 0.46 -0.18 -29.37
N ASP A 102 -0.66 0.04 -28.67
CA ASP A 102 -0.75 0.96 -27.55
C ASP A 102 -0.14 0.31 -26.31
N LEU A 103 -0.40 -0.99 -26.10
CA LEU A 103 0.25 -1.80 -25.08
C LEU A 103 1.77 -1.79 -25.26
N ARG A 104 2.26 -2.05 -26.48
CA ARG A 104 3.69 -2.03 -26.78
C ARG A 104 4.28 -0.63 -26.61
N GLY A 105 3.59 0.41 -27.06
CA GLY A 105 4.02 1.80 -26.92
C GLY A 105 4.20 2.21 -25.46
N TYR A 106 3.19 1.96 -24.64
CA TYR A 106 3.19 2.40 -23.24
C TYR A 106 4.11 1.57 -22.34
N TYR A 107 4.13 0.24 -22.52
CA TYR A 107 4.90 -0.65 -21.64
C TYR A 107 6.22 -1.14 -22.24
N GLY A 108 6.26 -1.48 -23.53
CA GLY A 108 7.31 -2.32 -24.12
C GLY A 108 8.36 -1.60 -24.98
N GLN A 109 8.19 -0.32 -25.31
CA GLN A 109 9.22 0.46 -26.00
C GLN A 109 10.36 0.83 -25.05
N SER A 110 11.49 1.31 -25.60
CA SER A 110 12.67 1.71 -24.82
C SER A 110 12.37 2.83 -23.82
N ASP A 111 11.45 3.72 -24.16
CA ASP A 111 10.90 4.79 -23.32
C ASP A 111 9.58 4.38 -22.61
N GLY A 112 9.08 3.17 -22.87
CA GLY A 112 7.94 2.59 -22.17
C GLY A 112 8.30 2.21 -20.74
N ILE A 113 7.27 1.94 -19.92
CA ILE A 113 7.45 1.67 -18.47
C ILE A 113 8.45 0.55 -18.20
N PHE A 114 8.39 -0.58 -18.92
CA PHE A 114 9.33 -1.68 -18.69
C PHE A 114 10.74 -1.31 -19.17
N GLY A 115 10.86 -0.60 -20.30
CA GLY A 115 12.14 -0.13 -20.81
C GLY A 115 12.83 0.84 -19.85
N MET A 116 12.11 1.83 -19.35
CA MET A 116 12.61 2.83 -18.39
C MET A 116 13.02 2.19 -17.06
N VAL A 117 12.24 1.24 -16.53
CA VAL A 117 12.59 0.53 -15.29
C VAL A 117 13.84 -0.34 -15.47
N VAL A 118 13.95 -1.04 -16.60
CA VAL A 118 15.15 -1.86 -16.89
C VAL A 118 16.37 -0.95 -17.09
N LEU A 119 16.23 0.17 -17.78
CA LEU A 119 17.31 1.13 -17.99
C LEU A 119 17.76 1.78 -16.67
N ASP A 120 16.82 2.21 -15.82
CA ASP A 120 17.11 2.73 -14.48
C ASP A 120 17.82 1.69 -13.62
N TRP A 121 17.36 0.43 -13.64
CA TRP A 121 18.04 -0.66 -12.96
C TRP A 121 19.46 -0.89 -13.48
N LEU A 122 19.66 -0.91 -14.81
CA LEU A 122 21.00 -1.03 -15.41
C LEU A 122 21.90 0.13 -14.99
N LEU A 123 21.41 1.37 -15.01
CA LEU A 123 22.18 2.55 -14.57
C LEU A 123 22.53 2.49 -13.06
N GLN A 124 21.66 1.91 -12.23
CA GLN A 124 21.94 1.69 -10.81
C GLN A 124 22.96 0.57 -10.58
N VAL A 125 22.95 -0.50 -11.40
CA VAL A 125 23.81 -1.69 -11.25
C VAL A 125 25.17 -1.53 -11.94
N ASP A 126 25.27 -0.76 -13.03
CA ASP A 126 26.50 -0.56 -13.79
C ASP A 126 27.58 0.17 -12.96
N PHE A 127 27.22 0.84 -11.87
CA PHE A 127 28.19 1.38 -10.91
C PHE A 127 28.76 0.35 -9.91
N GLN A 128 28.40 -0.94 -10.01
CA GLN A 128 28.87 -1.98 -9.08
C GLN A 128 29.44 -3.26 -9.71
N VAL A 129 29.51 -3.40 -11.04
CA VAL A 129 30.11 -4.60 -11.66
C VAL A 129 31.43 -4.26 -12.34
N VAL A 130 32.50 -4.11 -11.55
CA VAL A 130 33.88 -4.22 -12.07
C VAL A 130 34.26 -5.69 -12.03
N CYS A 131 34.21 -6.36 -13.19
CA CYS A 131 34.69 -7.73 -13.32
C CYS A 131 36.18 -7.70 -13.72
N THR A 132 37.06 -7.79 -12.72
CA THR A 132 38.46 -8.14 -12.93
C THR A 132 38.86 -9.12 -11.83
N THR A 133 38.56 -10.40 -12.05
CA THR A 133 39.19 -11.57 -11.40
C THR A 133 39.58 -11.41 -9.92
N GLY A 134 38.76 -11.96 -9.01
CA GLY A 134 39.13 -12.20 -7.61
C GLY A 134 38.36 -11.32 -6.60
N ASP A 135 37.63 -11.99 -5.72
CA ASP A 135 36.86 -11.51 -4.55
C ASP A 135 35.59 -10.67 -4.81
N LEU A 136 34.45 -11.33 -4.53
CA LEU A 136 33.11 -10.74 -4.47
C LEU A 136 32.99 -9.91 -3.17
N ALA A 137 33.42 -8.64 -3.20
CA ALA A 137 33.14 -7.70 -2.13
C ALA A 137 31.76 -7.06 -2.33
N ILE A 138 30.71 -7.64 -1.72
CA ILE A 138 29.39 -6.99 -1.63
C ILE A 138 29.51 -5.81 -0.65
N GLY A 139 29.59 -4.60 -1.20
CA GLY A 139 29.45 -3.35 -0.45
C GLY A 139 30.69 -2.44 -0.48
N GLN A 140 30.50 -1.17 -0.83
CA GLN A 140 31.54 -0.16 -0.78
C GLN A 140 31.68 0.32 0.68
N PRO A 141 32.79 0.00 1.40
CA PRO A 141 32.91 0.27 2.84
C PRO A 141 32.86 1.77 3.12
N VAL A 142 33.35 2.60 2.19
CA VAL A 142 33.25 4.07 2.29
C VAL A 142 31.80 4.53 2.25
N ARG A 143 30.95 3.97 1.37
CA ARG A 143 29.51 4.31 1.33
C ARG A 143 28.77 3.76 2.53
N PHE A 144 29.11 2.57 3.03
CA PHE A 144 28.52 2.01 4.23
C PHE A 144 28.84 2.87 5.46
N VAL A 145 30.11 3.27 5.62
CA VAL A 145 30.53 4.19 6.69
C VAL A 145 29.95 5.58 6.48
N LEU A 146 29.84 6.07 5.25
CA LEU A 146 29.18 7.34 4.94
C LEU A 146 27.70 7.29 5.29
N LEU A 147 26.99 6.21 4.97
CA LEU A 147 25.57 6.03 5.31
C LEU A 147 25.38 5.87 6.81
N ILE A 148 26.22 5.12 7.50
CA ILE A 148 26.23 5.05 8.97
C ILE A 148 26.53 6.43 9.56
N ALA A 149 27.51 7.15 9.03
CA ALA A 149 27.85 8.50 9.47
C ALA A 149 26.72 9.49 9.19
N ILE A 150 26.05 9.39 8.05
CA ILE A 150 24.86 10.19 7.73
C ILE A 150 23.75 9.85 8.72
N VAL A 151 23.41 8.58 8.93
CA VAL A 151 22.39 8.14 9.90
C VAL A 151 22.71 8.60 11.32
N LEU A 152 23.98 8.53 11.74
CA LEU A 152 24.43 8.98 13.06
C LEU A 152 24.51 10.52 13.17
N LYS A 153 24.72 11.24 12.06
CA LYS A 153 24.87 12.70 12.02
C LYS A 153 23.56 13.42 11.68
N THR A 154 22.59 12.75 11.05
CA THR A 154 21.22 13.21 10.88
C THR A 154 20.42 12.85 12.12
N ARG A 155 20.36 13.76 13.09
CA ARG A 155 19.34 13.70 14.14
C ARG A 155 18.00 14.18 13.57
N LEU A 156 17.32 13.32 12.81
CA LEU A 156 15.97 13.59 12.33
C LEU A 156 14.97 13.37 13.48
N LYS A 157 14.28 14.45 13.81
CA LYS A 157 13.41 14.60 14.98
C LYS A 157 12.02 14.03 14.68
N SER A 158 11.67 13.02 15.48
CA SER A 158 10.58 12.03 15.41
C SER A 158 10.65 11.01 14.27
N VAL A 159 11.23 9.84 14.60
CA VAL A 159 11.39 8.66 13.73
C VAL A 159 10.05 7.99 13.38
N PHE A 160 8.97 8.31 14.09
CA PHE A 160 7.67 7.64 13.95
C PHE A 160 6.67 8.32 12.99
N LEU A 161 6.99 9.51 12.46
CA LEU A 161 6.10 10.18 11.51
C LEU A 161 6.57 9.97 10.07
N TYR A 162 5.75 9.24 9.29
CA TYR A 162 5.90 9.13 7.84
C TYR A 162 5.65 10.49 7.16
N ALA A 163 6.36 10.78 6.05
CA ALA A 163 6.28 12.06 5.34
C ALA A 163 4.84 12.47 4.97
N GLY A 164 3.96 11.52 4.61
CA GLY A 164 2.54 11.80 4.34
C GLY A 164 1.77 12.34 5.55
N ALA A 165 2.07 11.87 6.76
CA ALA A 165 1.42 12.33 7.99
C ALA A 165 1.73 13.80 8.30
N LYS A 166 2.93 14.27 7.92
CA LYS A 166 3.39 15.63 8.16
C LYS A 166 2.71 16.67 7.26
N TYR A 167 2.30 16.27 6.05
CA TYR A 167 1.79 17.20 5.03
C TYR A 167 0.30 17.05 4.71
N MET A 168 -0.35 15.92 5.04
CA MET A 168 -1.78 15.68 4.71
C MET A 168 -2.75 15.75 5.90
N LEU A 169 -2.27 15.84 7.14
CA LEU A 169 -3.13 15.90 8.32
C LEU A 169 -3.09 17.31 8.92
N THR A 170 -4.25 17.91 9.15
CA THR A 170 -4.36 19.18 9.88
C THR A 170 -4.06 18.91 11.36
N THR A 171 -2.88 19.31 11.84
CA THR A 171 -2.33 18.90 13.15
C THR A 171 -2.66 19.83 14.31
N ALA A 172 -3.15 21.05 14.07
CA ALA A 172 -3.19 22.12 15.06
C ALA A 172 -4.02 21.83 16.33
N GLU A 173 -5.12 21.07 16.23
CA GLU A 173 -5.99 20.76 17.38
C GLU A 173 -5.54 19.51 18.16
N TRP A 174 -4.61 18.72 17.62
CA TRP A 174 -4.17 17.43 18.17
C TRP A 174 -2.80 17.52 18.86
N ILE A 175 -2.27 18.73 19.04
CA ILE A 175 -1.00 19.01 19.71
C ILE A 175 -1.31 19.70 21.05
N SER A 176 -0.76 19.18 22.14
CA SER A 176 -0.79 19.81 23.47
C SER A 176 0.53 19.54 24.18
N ASP A 177 1.13 20.56 24.80
CA ASP A 177 2.38 20.46 25.58
C ASP A 177 3.48 19.61 24.91
N ASP A 178 3.84 19.95 23.67
CA ASP A 178 4.86 19.26 22.87
C ASP A 178 4.58 17.75 22.62
N MET A 179 3.34 17.32 22.80
CA MET A 179 2.86 15.98 22.52
C MET A 179 1.81 16.02 21.41
N TYR A 180 2.06 15.27 20.33
CA TYR A 180 1.08 15.06 19.28
C TYR A 180 0.27 13.79 19.57
N PHE A 181 -1.05 13.94 19.68
CA PHE A 181 -1.97 12.84 19.93
C PHE A 181 -2.52 12.34 18.57
N MET A 182 -1.94 11.28 18.03
CA MET A 182 -2.38 10.69 16.77
C MET A 182 -3.53 9.70 17.02
N ASP A 183 -4.68 9.88 16.38
CA ASP A 183 -5.76 8.89 16.49
C ASP A 183 -5.34 7.51 15.94
N ARG A 184 -5.97 6.44 16.42
CA ARG A 184 -5.54 5.08 16.09
C ARG A 184 -5.72 4.69 14.63
N ILE A 185 -6.69 5.27 13.93
CA ILE A 185 -6.91 5.01 12.50
C ILE A 185 -5.81 5.70 11.70
N SER A 186 -5.47 6.94 12.03
CA SER A 186 -4.32 7.64 11.46
C SER A 186 -3.00 6.92 11.76
N ALA A 187 -2.82 6.37 12.97
CA ALA A 187 -1.67 5.55 13.30
C ALA A 187 -1.59 4.30 12.39
N ALA A 188 -2.70 3.58 12.21
CA ALA A 188 -2.75 2.42 11.33
C ALA A 188 -2.46 2.78 9.87
N MET A 189 -3.02 3.89 9.36
CA MET A 189 -2.72 4.40 8.01
C MET A 189 -1.24 4.78 7.86
N ASN A 190 -0.60 5.22 8.94
CA ASN A 190 0.83 5.51 8.98
C ASN A 190 1.72 4.26 9.14
N GLY A 191 1.12 3.08 9.29
CA GLY A 191 1.83 1.81 9.45
C GLY A 191 2.13 1.43 10.89
N ILE A 192 1.50 2.10 11.87
CA ILE A 192 1.67 1.84 13.31
C ILE A 192 0.40 1.19 13.86
N LEU A 193 0.47 -0.09 14.20
CA LEU A 193 -0.63 -0.83 14.82
C LEU A 193 -0.55 -0.70 16.34
N THR A 194 -1.57 -0.08 16.95
CA THR A 194 -1.57 0.23 18.39
C THR A 194 -2.47 -0.72 19.20
N VAL A 195 -1.96 -1.20 20.33
CA VAL A 195 -2.68 -2.02 21.33
C VAL A 195 -2.44 -1.41 22.71
N ARG A 196 -3.52 -1.11 23.43
CA ARG A 196 -3.45 -0.58 24.81
C ARG A 196 -3.67 -1.70 25.81
N ARG A 197 -2.79 -1.79 26.82
CA ARG A 197 -2.93 -2.69 27.96
C ARG A 197 -2.70 -1.88 29.25
N GLY A 198 -3.78 -1.55 29.96
CA GLY A 198 -3.72 -0.72 31.17
C GLY A 198 -3.26 0.71 30.88
N SER A 199 -2.21 1.15 31.58
CA SER A 199 -1.56 2.44 31.39
C SER A 199 -0.51 2.45 30.27
N VAL A 200 -0.29 1.34 29.57
CA VAL A 200 0.75 1.26 28.53
C VAL A 200 0.12 1.06 27.15
N MET A 201 0.59 1.81 26.16
CA MET A 201 0.27 1.62 24.75
C MET A 201 1.46 1.02 24.01
N TYR A 202 1.27 -0.14 23.40
CA TYR A 202 2.22 -0.79 22.52
C TYR A 202 1.87 -0.42 21.07
N GLY A 203 2.84 0.00 20.28
CA GLY A 203 2.71 0.20 18.84
C GLY A 203 3.66 -0.72 18.08
N LEU A 204 3.19 -1.39 17.05
CA LEU A 204 4.05 -2.10 16.09
C LEU A 204 4.17 -1.26 14.83
N ASP A 205 5.37 -0.75 14.57
CA ASP A 205 5.69 -0.12 13.29
C ASP A 205 5.95 -1.21 12.26
N THR A 206 5.00 -1.40 11.36
CA THR A 206 5.06 -2.41 10.29
C THR A 206 6.09 -2.09 9.21
N LYS A 207 6.53 -0.82 9.09
CA LYS A 207 7.56 -0.40 8.14
C LYS A 207 8.95 -0.70 8.68
N LEU A 208 9.14 -0.49 9.98
CA LEU A 208 10.43 -0.68 10.65
C LEU A 208 10.57 -2.04 11.34
N TRP A 209 9.48 -2.82 11.44
CA TRP A 209 9.43 -4.09 12.20
C TRP A 209 9.82 -3.94 13.68
N CYS A 210 9.57 -2.75 14.24
CA CYS A 210 9.94 -2.40 15.61
C CYS A 210 8.70 -2.18 16.47
N THR A 211 8.76 -2.63 17.73
CA THR A 211 7.73 -2.36 18.73
C THR A 211 8.12 -1.14 19.56
N LEU A 212 7.22 -0.15 19.62
CA LEU A 212 7.30 0.99 20.51
C LEU A 212 6.38 0.77 21.73
N GLN A 213 6.80 1.29 22.88
CA GLN A 213 6.03 1.26 24.11
C GLN A 213 5.94 2.69 24.64
N VAL A 214 4.72 3.14 24.93
CA VAL A 214 4.45 4.48 25.46
C VAL A 214 3.64 4.34 26.74
N ASP A 215 4.13 4.96 27.82
CA ASP A 215 3.37 5.06 29.06
C ASP A 215 2.36 6.21 28.95
N LEU A 216 1.10 5.91 29.23
CA LEU A 216 0.00 6.86 29.19
C LEU A 216 -0.20 7.55 30.56
N ALA A 217 0.43 7.05 31.62
CA ALA A 217 0.29 7.61 32.97
C ALA A 217 0.77 9.07 33.06
N ASP A 218 1.76 9.44 32.23
CA ASP A 218 2.36 10.77 32.20
C ASP A 218 1.72 11.70 31.17
N THR A 219 0.64 11.27 30.50
CA THR A 219 -0.02 12.06 29.44
C THR A 219 -1.31 12.71 29.92
N MET A 220 -1.43 14.03 29.71
CA MET A 220 -2.64 14.80 30.01
C MET A 220 -3.35 15.20 28.71
N PRO A 221 -4.31 14.40 28.21
CA PRO A 221 -5.04 14.74 27.00
C PRO A 221 -5.96 15.95 27.23
N HIS A 222 -5.84 16.98 26.40
CA HIS A 222 -6.63 18.21 26.43
C HIS A 222 -8.05 18.04 25.88
N ILE A 223 -8.30 16.97 25.12
CA ILE A 223 -9.60 16.61 24.53
C ILE A 223 -9.95 15.15 24.83
N ARG A 224 -11.23 14.83 25.07
CA ARG A 224 -11.70 13.45 25.34
C ARG A 224 -11.29 12.45 24.25
N ALA A 225 -11.21 12.90 23.00
CA ALA A 225 -10.78 12.04 21.88
C ALA A 225 -9.30 11.63 21.98
N ALA A 226 -8.45 12.43 22.62
CA ALA A 226 -7.03 12.17 22.80
C ALA A 226 -6.73 11.11 23.88
N GLU A 227 -7.70 10.75 24.73
CA GLU A 227 -7.56 9.66 25.72
C GLU A 227 -7.29 8.28 25.08
N PHE A 228 -7.70 8.12 23.81
CA PHE A 228 -7.53 6.88 23.06
C PHE A 228 -6.46 6.98 21.97
N ALA A 229 -5.88 8.16 21.78
CA ALA A 229 -4.85 8.44 20.79
C ALA A 229 -3.47 7.90 21.23
N LEU A 230 -2.57 7.77 20.26
CA LEU A 230 -1.17 7.48 20.45
C LEU A 230 -0.41 8.80 20.71
N PRO A 231 0.14 9.02 21.91
CA PRO A 231 0.95 10.20 22.18
C PRO A 231 2.34 10.04 21.57
N LEU A 232 2.76 11.05 20.81
CA LEU A 232 4.05 11.12 20.13
C LEU A 232 4.75 12.41 20.55
N HIS A 233 5.89 12.28 21.22
CA HIS A 233 6.65 13.44 21.69
C HIS A 233 7.23 14.20 20.48
N LEU A 234 6.91 15.49 20.39
CA LEU A 234 7.52 16.43 19.47
C LEU A 234 8.76 16.99 20.18
N SER A 235 9.96 16.72 19.67
CA SER A 235 11.17 17.30 20.26
C SER A 235 11.38 18.72 19.72
N ASN A 236 11.27 19.72 20.60
CA ASN A 236 11.41 21.16 20.32
C ASN A 236 12.87 21.64 20.24
N GLU A 237 13.80 20.77 19.86
CA GLU A 237 15.15 21.23 19.58
C GLU A 237 15.26 21.49 18.08
N TYR A 238 15.90 22.60 17.72
CA TYR A 238 16.34 22.88 16.34
C TYR A 238 17.57 22.03 15.97
#